data_AF-A0A2P4Q866-F1
#
_entry.id   AF-A0A2P4Q866-F1
#
_cell.length_a   1.000
_cell.length_b   1.000
_cell.length_c   1.000
_cell.angle_alpha   90.00
_cell.angle_beta   90.00
_cell.angle_gamma   90.00
#
_symmetry.space_group_name_H-M   'P 1'
#
loop_
_entity.id
_entity.type
_entity.pdbx_description
1 polymer ?
#
loop_
_entity_poly.entity_id
_entity_poly.type
_entity_poly.pdbx_seq_one_letter_code
_entity_poly.pdbx_strand_id
1 'polypeptide(L)'
;MDGLSTIHDDGKVHKDFHSGNVLVDDELPAISDLGMCQPADDNERKGIYGVIPYMAPEVLCGYKYTKAADIYSFGIIMNELMSEEIPYNDISHDNNLAVKICKGFRPKISEDTPKLIADLIIKCWDAKAENRPTAKELFQILREYVGEINVKDGEIYSQIKECEKIKENKSKNITNENESKNLQNHPQAIYTSRLLNFKNLPEPVNSIDYLSSFQGNLTFKKFNIII
;
A
#
# COMPACT_ATOMS: atom_id res chain seq x y z
N MET A 1 -9.22 -6.00 -4.37
CA MET A 1 -10.00 -5.40 -3.27
C MET A 1 -11.25 -6.17 -2.89
N ASP A 2 -12.04 -6.68 -3.84
CA ASP A 2 -13.26 -7.45 -3.54
C ASP A 2 -13.02 -8.56 -2.49
N GLY A 3 -12.01 -9.41 -2.71
CA GLY A 3 -11.65 -10.46 -1.76
C GLY A 3 -11.25 -9.95 -0.36
N LEU A 4 -10.56 -8.81 -0.26
CA LEU A 4 -10.20 -8.23 1.04
C LEU A 4 -11.44 -7.65 1.73
N SER A 5 -12.37 -7.06 0.97
CA SER A 5 -13.67 -6.62 1.48
C SER A 5 -14.45 -7.79 2.05
N THR A 6 -14.50 -8.93 1.36
CA THR A 6 -15.17 -10.14 1.86
C THR A 6 -14.58 -10.63 3.18
N ILE A 7 -13.24 -10.69 3.31
CA ILE A 7 -12.58 -11.05 4.58
C ILE A 7 -12.97 -10.07 5.69
N HIS A 8 -12.98 -8.77 5.39
CA HIS A 8 -13.31 -7.73 6.35
C HIS A 8 -14.80 -7.73 6.73
N ASP A 9 -15.71 -7.99 5.80
CA ASP A 9 -17.15 -8.07 6.06
C ASP A 9 -17.49 -9.27 6.95
N ASP A 10 -16.73 -10.36 6.84
CA ASP A 10 -16.74 -11.52 7.76
C ASP A 10 -16.22 -11.21 9.18
N GLY A 11 -15.82 -9.97 9.45
CA GLY A 11 -15.25 -9.57 10.75
C GLY A 11 -13.81 -10.01 10.96
N LYS A 12 -13.11 -10.49 9.91
CA LYS A 12 -11.76 -11.02 9.99
C LYS A 12 -10.71 -10.02 9.49
N VAL A 13 -9.44 -10.33 9.79
CA VAL A 13 -8.24 -9.63 9.32
C VAL A 13 -7.28 -10.63 8.70
N HIS A 14 -6.61 -10.26 7.60
CA HIS A 14 -5.66 -11.15 6.92
C HIS A 14 -4.35 -11.31 7.71
N LYS A 15 -3.85 -10.22 8.30
CA LYS A 15 -2.63 -10.12 9.14
C LYS A 15 -1.29 -10.27 8.43
N ASP A 16 -1.27 -10.93 7.28
CA ASP A 16 -0.05 -11.12 6.48
C ASP A 16 -0.26 -10.74 5.01
N PHE A 17 -0.94 -9.62 4.78
CA PHE A 17 -1.30 -9.20 3.44
C PHE A 17 -0.09 -8.54 2.76
N HIS A 18 0.40 -9.13 1.67
CA HIS A 18 1.51 -8.62 0.87
C HIS A 18 1.42 -9.17 -0.56
N SER A 19 2.20 -8.64 -1.51
CA SER A 19 2.14 -9.05 -2.92
C SER A 19 2.41 -10.55 -3.12
N GLY A 20 3.33 -11.14 -2.35
CA GLY A 20 3.57 -12.59 -2.35
C GLY A 20 2.37 -13.48 -1.93
N ASN A 21 1.33 -12.90 -1.33
CA ASN A 21 0.06 -13.57 -0.96
C ASN A 21 -1.10 -13.16 -1.88
N VAL A 22 -0.79 -12.59 -3.05
CA VAL A 22 -1.73 -12.35 -4.14
C VAL A 22 -1.34 -13.26 -5.29
N LEU A 23 -2.13 -14.29 -5.54
CA LEU A 23 -1.97 -15.20 -6.67
C LEU A 23 -2.71 -14.61 -7.87
N VAL A 24 -2.19 -14.80 -9.08
CA VAL A 24 -2.84 -14.38 -10.32
C VAL A 24 -2.99 -15.59 -11.22
N ASP A 25 -4.22 -15.89 -11.60
CA ASP A 25 -4.58 -16.92 -12.57
C ASP A 25 -5.47 -16.27 -13.64
N ASP A 26 -5.09 -16.36 -14.92
CA ASP A 26 -5.80 -15.75 -16.05
C ASP A 26 -6.29 -14.30 -15.79
N GLU A 27 -5.38 -13.43 -15.32
CA GLU A 27 -5.62 -12.02 -14.97
C GLU A 27 -6.56 -11.79 -13.76
N LEU A 28 -6.97 -12.84 -13.06
CA LEU A 28 -7.80 -12.76 -11.86
C LEU A 28 -6.93 -12.85 -10.60
N PRO A 29 -6.71 -11.73 -9.87
CA PRO A 29 -5.99 -11.75 -8.61
C PRO A 29 -6.86 -12.37 -7.51
N ALA A 30 -6.29 -13.31 -6.76
CA ALA A 30 -6.89 -13.95 -5.60
C ALA A 30 -5.97 -13.81 -4.37
N ILE A 31 -6.59 -13.53 -3.21
CA ILE A 31 -5.87 -13.48 -1.94
C ILE A 31 -5.65 -14.91 -1.44
N SER A 32 -4.41 -15.25 -1.11
CA SER A 32 -4.02 -16.56 -0.59
C SER A 32 -3.51 -16.48 0.85
N ASP A 33 -3.08 -17.62 1.40
CA ASP A 33 -2.48 -17.74 2.74
C ASP A 33 -3.30 -17.13 3.89
N LEU A 34 -4.52 -17.66 4.03
CA LEU A 34 -5.42 -17.31 5.14
C LEU A 34 -5.05 -18.03 6.45
N GLY A 35 -3.86 -18.64 6.56
CA GLY A 35 -3.43 -19.40 7.75
C GLY A 35 -3.32 -18.54 9.01
N MET A 36 -3.12 -17.23 8.83
CA MET A 36 -3.06 -16.23 9.90
C MET A 36 -4.37 -15.44 10.07
N CYS A 37 -5.38 -15.72 9.26
CA CYS A 37 -6.65 -15.01 9.27
C CYS A 37 -7.43 -15.30 10.56
N GLN A 38 -7.86 -14.26 11.27
CA GLN A 38 -8.55 -14.40 12.56
C GLN A 38 -9.57 -13.27 12.76
N PRO A 39 -10.50 -13.40 13.74
CA PRO A 39 -11.40 -12.32 14.10
C PRO A 39 -10.65 -11.04 14.47
N ALA A 40 -11.15 -9.89 14.00
CA ALA A 40 -10.52 -8.59 14.24
C ALA A 40 -10.54 -8.20 15.74
N ASP A 41 -11.41 -8.81 16.55
CA ASP A 41 -11.55 -8.58 17.98
C ASP A 41 -10.70 -9.52 18.84
N ASP A 42 -10.03 -10.52 18.27
CA ASP A 42 -9.15 -11.44 18.99
C ASP A 42 -7.95 -10.69 19.62
N ASN A 43 -7.68 -10.99 20.89
CA ASN A 43 -6.65 -10.37 21.72
C ASN A 43 -5.46 -11.31 22.00
N GLU A 44 -5.43 -12.52 21.43
CA GLU A 44 -4.28 -13.43 21.59
C GLU A 44 -3.01 -12.85 20.94
N ARG A 45 -2.08 -12.37 21.78
CA ARG A 45 -0.77 -11.87 21.34
C ARG A 45 0.24 -13.00 21.21
N LYS A 46 0.22 -13.73 20.10
CA LYS A 46 1.24 -14.75 19.76
C LYS A 46 2.55 -14.16 19.18
N GLY A 47 2.92 -12.94 19.56
CA GLY A 47 4.02 -12.20 18.94
C GLY A 47 3.61 -11.52 17.63
N ILE A 48 4.49 -10.68 17.09
CA ILE A 48 4.25 -9.95 15.85
C ILE A 48 4.86 -10.78 14.70
N TYR A 49 4.04 -11.16 13.73
CA TYR A 49 4.48 -11.87 12.53
C TYR A 49 4.15 -11.06 11.29
N GLY A 50 5.02 -11.12 10.29
CA GLY A 50 4.74 -10.58 8.95
C GLY A 50 5.99 -10.14 8.20
N VAL A 51 5.77 -9.42 7.10
CA VAL A 51 6.81 -8.89 6.19
C VAL A 51 6.94 -7.37 6.39
N ILE A 52 8.04 -6.93 7.02
CA ILE A 52 8.24 -5.52 7.47
C ILE A 52 7.79 -4.46 6.45
N PRO A 53 8.17 -4.54 5.15
CA PRO A 53 7.71 -3.58 4.14
C PRO A 53 6.20 -3.32 4.08
N TYR A 54 5.37 -4.33 4.34
CA TYR A 54 3.92 -4.28 4.20
C TYR A 54 3.22 -4.01 5.53
N MET A 55 3.95 -4.03 6.65
CA MET A 55 3.35 -3.93 7.98
C MET A 55 3.04 -2.50 8.36
N ALA A 56 1.81 -2.28 8.84
CA ALA A 56 1.38 -1.00 9.36
C ALA A 56 2.22 -0.58 10.58
N PRO A 57 2.52 0.73 10.75
CA PRO A 57 3.42 1.20 11.80
C PRO A 57 2.91 0.89 13.21
N GLU A 58 1.60 0.91 13.43
CA GLU A 58 1.01 0.54 14.72
C GLU A 58 1.20 -0.95 15.04
N VAL A 59 1.18 -1.82 14.02
CA VAL A 59 1.43 -3.25 14.20
C VAL A 59 2.90 -3.48 14.54
N LEU A 60 3.83 -2.77 13.87
CA LEU A 60 5.25 -2.83 14.19
C LEU A 60 5.53 -2.41 15.64
N CYS A 61 4.79 -1.43 16.16
CA CYS A 61 4.85 -0.99 17.57
C CYS A 61 4.22 -1.99 18.55
N GLY A 62 3.61 -3.09 18.08
CA GLY A 62 2.97 -4.10 18.92
C GLY A 62 1.56 -3.74 19.37
N TYR A 63 0.92 -2.76 18.73
CA TYR A 63 -0.51 -2.54 18.88
C TYR A 63 -1.31 -3.62 18.18
N LYS A 64 -2.62 -3.64 18.44
CA LYS A 64 -3.54 -4.64 17.91
C LYS A 64 -3.60 -4.58 16.39
N TYR A 65 -3.57 -5.75 15.75
CA TYR A 65 -3.81 -5.87 14.32
C TYR A 65 -5.30 -5.59 14.03
N THR A 66 -5.58 -4.73 13.06
CA THR A 66 -6.94 -4.35 12.68
C THR A 66 -7.12 -4.46 11.16
N LYS A 67 -8.37 -4.35 10.69
CA LYS A 67 -8.68 -4.29 9.26
C LYS A 67 -7.90 -3.16 8.57
N ALA A 68 -7.73 -2.02 9.25
CA ALA A 68 -6.97 -0.89 8.74
C ALA A 68 -5.47 -1.19 8.56
N ALA A 69 -4.91 -2.18 9.24
CA ALA A 69 -3.55 -2.62 8.99
C ALA A 69 -3.43 -3.38 7.65
N ASP A 70 -4.41 -4.21 7.29
CA ASP A 70 -4.46 -4.81 5.94
C ASP A 70 -4.60 -3.72 4.85
N ILE A 71 -5.30 -2.62 5.14
CA ILE A 71 -5.43 -1.46 4.23
C ILE A 71 -4.09 -0.76 4.01
N TYR A 72 -3.29 -0.59 5.07
CA TYR A 72 -1.94 -0.08 4.94
C TYR A 72 -1.11 -0.96 4.00
N SER A 73 -1.17 -2.28 4.20
CA SER A 73 -0.49 -3.25 3.35
C SER A 73 -0.95 -3.17 1.90
N PHE A 74 -2.26 -3.00 1.66
CA PHE A 74 -2.80 -2.77 0.33
C PHE A 74 -2.23 -1.50 -0.33
N GLY A 75 -2.06 -0.41 0.42
CA GLY A 75 -1.40 0.79 -0.09
C GLY A 75 0.04 0.54 -0.54
N ILE A 76 0.78 -0.32 0.18
CA ILE A 76 2.15 -0.72 -0.21
C ILE A 76 2.12 -1.51 -1.52
N ILE A 77 1.20 -2.48 -1.66
CA ILE A 77 1.00 -3.27 -2.88
C ILE A 77 0.60 -2.36 -4.06
N MET A 78 -0.30 -1.39 -3.84
CA MET A 78 -0.67 -0.42 -4.87
C MET A 78 0.57 0.34 -5.37
N ASN A 79 1.42 0.83 -4.47
CA ASN A 79 2.64 1.53 -4.89
C ASN A 79 3.60 0.61 -5.63
N GLU A 80 3.82 -0.61 -5.15
CA GLU A 80 4.66 -1.63 -5.81
C GLU A 80 4.20 -1.90 -7.25
N LEU A 81 2.90 -2.01 -7.48
CA LEU A 81 2.33 -2.20 -8.83
C LEU A 81 2.51 -0.95 -9.72
N MET A 82 2.41 0.25 -9.15
CA MET A 82 2.55 1.49 -9.91
C MET A 82 4.00 1.82 -10.28
N SER A 83 4.93 1.55 -9.37
CA SER A 83 6.36 1.81 -9.56
C SER A 83 7.11 0.67 -10.23
N GLU A 84 6.57 -0.55 -10.21
CA GLU A 84 7.28 -1.78 -10.60
C GLU A 84 8.55 -2.00 -9.75
N GLU A 85 8.58 -1.44 -8.54
CA GLU A 85 9.70 -1.53 -7.60
C GLU A 85 9.29 -2.24 -6.32
N ILE A 86 10.11 -3.19 -5.90
CA ILE A 86 9.91 -3.92 -4.64
C ILE A 86 10.14 -2.95 -3.45
N PRO A 87 9.20 -2.85 -2.49
CA PRO A 87 9.27 -1.86 -1.43
C PRO A 87 10.48 -2.06 -0.51
N TYR A 88 11.32 -1.03 -0.39
CA TYR A 88 12.52 -0.98 0.46
C TYR A 88 13.63 -1.98 0.08
N ASN A 89 13.74 -2.34 -1.20
CA ASN A 89 14.67 -3.35 -1.67
C ASN A 89 16.15 -3.04 -1.51
N ASP A 90 16.51 -1.78 -1.32
CA ASP A 90 17.88 -1.30 -1.21
C ASP A 90 18.40 -1.22 0.24
N ILE A 91 17.57 -1.61 1.23
CA ILE A 91 17.91 -1.51 2.66
C ILE A 91 17.66 -2.80 3.44
N SER A 92 18.34 -2.94 4.57
CA SER A 92 18.11 -4.03 5.52
C SER A 92 16.70 -3.99 6.11
N HIS A 93 16.03 -5.14 6.13
CA HIS A 93 14.73 -5.27 6.79
C HIS A 93 14.97 -5.60 8.27
N ASP A 94 15.37 -4.62 9.07
CA ASP A 94 15.66 -4.80 10.49
C ASP A 94 14.92 -3.77 11.36
N ASN A 95 15.33 -3.64 12.61
CA ASN A 95 14.75 -2.66 13.53
C ASN A 95 14.90 -1.22 13.02
N ASN A 96 15.96 -0.89 12.27
CA ASN A 96 16.14 0.46 11.74
C ASN A 96 15.08 0.79 10.68
N LEU A 97 14.73 -0.17 9.82
CA LEU A 97 13.62 0.03 8.87
C LEU A 97 12.29 0.20 9.62
N ALA A 98 12.02 -0.62 10.64
CA ALA A 98 10.83 -0.46 11.46
C ALA A 98 10.76 0.94 12.13
N VAL A 99 11.87 1.42 12.69
CA VAL A 99 11.98 2.78 13.26
C VAL A 99 11.72 3.85 12.19
N LYS A 100 12.28 3.71 10.98
CA LYS A 100 12.05 4.63 9.86
C LYS A 100 10.57 4.67 9.47
N ILE A 101 9.91 3.52 9.33
CA ILE A 101 8.48 3.42 8.99
C ILE A 101 7.62 4.12 10.04
N CYS A 102 7.87 3.89 11.33
CA CYS A 102 7.17 4.59 12.41
C CYS A 102 7.42 6.10 12.35
N LYS A 103 8.60 6.55 11.93
CA LYS A 103 8.91 7.99 11.71
C LYS A 103 8.38 8.57 10.39
N GLY A 104 7.51 7.85 9.69
CA GLY A 104 6.87 8.34 8.47
C GLY A 104 7.64 8.02 7.17
N PHE A 105 8.71 7.23 7.22
CA PHE A 105 9.35 6.74 5.99
C PHE A 105 8.38 5.85 5.21
N ARG A 106 8.25 6.10 3.91
CA ARG A 106 7.37 5.39 2.98
C ARG A 106 8.11 5.11 1.68
N PRO A 107 7.68 4.11 0.88
CA PRO A 107 8.22 3.93 -0.46
C PRO A 107 7.96 5.18 -1.31
N LYS A 108 8.86 5.45 -2.25
CA LYS A 108 8.70 6.57 -3.17
C LYS A 108 7.53 6.30 -4.13
N ILE A 109 6.60 7.23 -4.21
CA ILE A 109 5.61 7.28 -5.29
C ILE A 109 6.27 7.90 -6.51
N SER A 110 6.24 7.20 -7.64
CA SER A 110 6.84 7.70 -8.88
C SER A 110 5.98 8.80 -9.52
N GLU A 111 6.62 9.78 -10.17
CA GLU A 111 5.98 10.90 -10.87
C GLU A 111 5.06 10.47 -12.03
N ASP A 112 5.19 9.22 -12.49
CA ASP A 112 4.30 8.61 -13.49
C ASP A 112 3.17 7.77 -12.87
N THR A 113 2.86 8.02 -11.60
CA THR A 113 1.65 7.51 -10.95
C THR A 113 0.54 8.56 -11.10
N PRO A 114 -0.66 8.20 -11.62
CA PRO A 114 -1.79 9.13 -11.66
C PRO A 114 -2.07 9.71 -10.27
N LYS A 115 -2.26 11.02 -10.18
CA LYS A 115 -2.46 11.73 -8.90
C LYS A 115 -3.58 11.11 -8.06
N LEU A 116 -4.70 10.72 -8.67
CA LEU A 116 -5.81 10.06 -7.97
C LEU A 116 -5.40 8.73 -7.32
N ILE A 117 -4.46 8.00 -7.94
CA ILE A 117 -3.91 6.75 -7.37
C ILE A 117 -2.89 7.08 -6.28
N ALA A 118 -2.01 8.07 -6.49
CA ALA A 118 -1.05 8.53 -5.50
C ALA A 118 -1.75 9.01 -4.21
N ASP A 119 -2.82 9.79 -4.34
CA ASP A 119 -3.61 10.28 -3.20
C ASP A 119 -4.27 9.11 -2.43
N LEU A 120 -4.75 8.08 -3.13
CA LEU A 120 -5.28 6.86 -2.49
C LEU A 120 -4.19 6.08 -1.74
N ILE A 121 -3.02 5.89 -2.35
CA ILE A 121 -1.87 5.24 -1.72
C ILE A 121 -1.51 5.96 -0.41
N ILE A 122 -1.38 7.30 -0.45
CA ILE A 122 -1.05 8.12 0.71
C ILE A 122 -2.13 7.99 1.79
N LYS A 123 -3.42 7.96 1.41
CA LYS A 123 -4.54 7.78 2.36
C LYS A 123 -4.52 6.42 3.04
N CYS A 124 -4.13 5.35 2.32
CA CYS A 124 -3.93 4.02 2.92
C CYS A 124 -2.76 3.99 3.92
N TRP A 125 -1.78 4.88 3.76
CA TRP A 125 -0.56 4.94 4.57
C TRP A 125 -0.61 5.85 5.80
N ASP A 126 -1.79 6.41 6.11
CA ASP A 126 -1.96 7.27 7.29
C ASP A 126 -1.49 6.52 8.56
N ALA A 127 -0.69 7.20 9.37
CA ALA A 127 -0.17 6.69 10.62
C ALA A 127 -1.29 6.37 11.62
N LYS A 128 -2.41 7.10 11.55
CA LYS A 128 -3.63 6.80 12.30
C LYS A 128 -4.47 5.81 11.53
N ALA A 129 -4.65 4.63 12.10
CA ALA A 129 -5.40 3.54 11.49
C ALA A 129 -6.84 3.95 11.15
N GLU A 130 -7.47 4.77 11.98
CA GLU A 130 -8.84 5.26 11.82
C GLU A 130 -9.03 6.23 10.65
N ASN A 131 -7.96 6.83 10.13
CA ASN A 131 -8.02 7.74 8.97
C ASN A 131 -7.98 6.98 7.64
N ARG A 132 -7.59 5.71 7.66
CA ARG A 132 -7.48 4.88 6.44
C ARG A 132 -8.88 4.51 5.95
N PRO A 133 -9.09 4.44 4.62
CA PRO A 133 -10.36 3.97 4.09
C PRO A 133 -10.60 2.50 4.44
N THR A 134 -11.86 2.08 4.43
CA THR A 134 -12.22 0.66 4.52
C THR A 134 -11.97 -0.05 3.19
N ALA A 135 -11.88 -1.39 3.23
CA ALA A 135 -11.75 -2.19 2.01
C ALA A 135 -12.92 -1.96 1.03
N LYS A 136 -14.12 -1.76 1.57
CA LYS A 136 -15.33 -1.48 0.80
C LYS A 136 -15.28 -0.11 0.12
N GLU A 137 -14.84 0.94 0.81
CA GLU A 137 -14.66 2.27 0.23
C GLU A 137 -13.60 2.24 -0.89
N LEU A 138 -12.46 1.58 -0.66
CA LEU A 138 -11.44 1.41 -1.70
C LEU A 138 -11.97 0.65 -2.91
N PHE A 139 -12.75 -0.40 -2.70
CA PHE A 139 -13.35 -1.16 -3.79
C PHE A 139 -14.28 -0.29 -4.65
N GLN A 140 -15.11 0.54 -4.01
CA GLN A 140 -15.99 1.47 -4.72
C GLN A 140 -15.21 2.49 -5.54
N ILE A 141 -14.22 3.15 -4.92
CA ILE A 141 -13.40 4.17 -5.60
C ILE A 141 -12.64 3.56 -6.78
N LEU A 142 -12.00 2.41 -6.59
CA LEU A 142 -11.23 1.75 -7.66
C LEU A 142 -12.14 1.27 -8.79
N ARG A 143 -13.36 0.80 -8.47
CA ARG A 143 -14.35 0.41 -9.49
C ARG A 143 -14.78 1.62 -10.33
N GLU A 144 -14.98 2.77 -9.71
CA GLU A 144 -15.29 4.03 -10.41
C GLU A 144 -14.15 4.41 -11.36
N TYR A 145 -12.91 4.38 -10.89
CA TYR A 145 -11.74 4.68 -11.73
C TYR A 145 -11.61 3.75 -12.93
N VAL A 146 -11.85 2.44 -12.74
CA VAL A 146 -11.86 1.46 -13.84
C VAL A 146 -12.96 1.77 -14.86
N GLY A 147 -14.14 2.18 -14.39
CA GLY A 147 -15.24 2.59 -15.28
C GLY A 147 -14.92 3.85 -16.08
N GLU A 148 -14.12 4.76 -15.53
CA GLU A 148 -13.74 6.03 -16.15
C GLU A 148 -12.46 5.95 -17.00
N ILE A 149 -11.72 4.82 -16.98
CA ILE A 149 -10.41 4.70 -17.62
C ILE A 149 -10.44 4.91 -19.14
N ASN A 150 -11.59 4.81 -19.79
CA ASN A 150 -11.77 5.00 -21.24
C ASN A 150 -12.68 6.20 -21.58
N VAL A 151 -13.09 6.98 -20.58
CA VAL A 151 -13.89 8.18 -20.79
C VAL A 151 -12.95 9.31 -21.19
N LYS A 152 -13.03 9.76 -22.45
CA LYS A 152 -12.06 10.68 -23.08
C LYS A 152 -11.89 12.04 -22.38
N ASP A 153 -12.77 12.38 -21.43
CA ASP A 153 -12.70 13.60 -20.59
C ASP A 153 -12.69 13.28 -19.08
N GLY A 154 -12.53 12.01 -18.69
CA GLY A 154 -12.43 11.60 -17.30
C GLY A 154 -11.12 12.10 -16.67
N GLU A 155 -11.18 12.43 -15.39
CA GLU A 155 -10.00 12.92 -14.66
C GLU A 155 -8.90 11.86 -14.63
N ILE A 156 -9.25 10.60 -14.31
CA ILE A 156 -8.31 9.49 -14.29
C ILE A 156 -7.71 9.21 -15.67
N TYR A 157 -8.51 9.28 -16.74
CA TYR A 157 -8.04 9.07 -18.12
C TYR A 157 -6.98 10.11 -18.49
N SER A 158 -7.25 11.38 -18.18
CA SER A 158 -6.33 12.49 -18.48
C SER A 158 -5.00 12.34 -17.72
N GLN A 159 -5.06 11.95 -16.44
CA GLN A 159 -3.87 11.68 -15.64
C GLN A 159 -3.07 10.47 -16.16
N ILE A 160 -3.72 9.38 -16.57
CA ILE A 160 -3.05 8.24 -17.19
C ILE A 160 -2.30 8.67 -18.45
N LYS A 161 -2.93 9.47 -19.32
CA LYS A 161 -2.28 9.97 -20.54
C LYS A 161 -1.11 10.90 -20.28
N GLU A 162 -1.12 11.66 -19.19
CA GLU A 162 0.03 12.45 -18.77
C GLU A 162 1.15 11.55 -18.25
N CYS A 163 0.84 10.59 -17.39
CA CYS A 163 1.79 9.63 -16.85
C CYS A 163 2.45 8.77 -17.94
N GLU A 164 1.72 8.32 -18.96
CA GLU A 164 2.28 7.61 -20.12
C GLU A 164 3.37 8.43 -20.81
N LYS A 165 3.15 9.73 -21.03
CA LYS A 165 4.15 10.63 -21.63
C LYS A 165 5.39 10.79 -20.73
N ILE A 166 5.19 10.86 -19.41
CA ILE A 166 6.30 10.92 -18.44
C ILE A 166 7.13 9.63 -18.53
N LYS A 167 6.48 8.45 -18.55
CA LYS A 167 7.16 7.15 -18.69
C LYS A 167 7.98 7.08 -19.98
N GLU A 168 7.39 7.45 -21.12
CA GLU A 168 8.08 7.46 -22.41
C GLU A 168 9.32 8.36 -22.41
N ASN A 169 9.23 9.54 -21.79
CA ASN A 169 10.36 10.48 -21.71
C ASN A 169 11.48 9.94 -20.81
N LYS A 170 11.14 9.28 -19.69
CA LYS A 170 12.13 8.60 -18.83
C LYS A 170 12.85 7.49 -19.60
N SER A 171 12.11 6.64 -20.31
CA SER A 171 12.72 5.54 -21.09
C SER A 171 13.67 6.03 -22.18
N LYS A 172 13.34 7.12 -22.88
CA LYS A 172 14.23 7.73 -23.90
C LYS A 172 15.51 8.31 -23.30
N ASN A 173 15.46 8.80 -22.07
CA ASN A 173 16.64 9.31 -21.36
C ASN A 173 17.54 8.18 -20.85
N ILE A 174 16.94 7.07 -20.38
CA ILE A 174 17.69 5.90 -19.89
C ILE A 174 18.48 5.22 -21.03
N THR A 175 17.97 5.19 -22.25
CA THR A 175 18.71 4.63 -23.40
C THR A 175 20.00 5.39 -23.77
N ASN A 176 20.23 6.58 -23.19
CA ASN A 176 21.45 7.38 -23.43
C ASN A 176 22.51 7.21 -22.33
N GLU A 177 22.22 6.52 -21.23
CA GLU A 177 23.19 6.17 -20.18
C GLU A 177 23.23 4.65 -20.02
N ASN A 178 24.26 4.01 -20.61
CA ASN A 178 24.59 2.62 -20.28
C ASN A 178 24.80 2.49 -18.78
N GLU A 179 23.97 1.70 -18.11
CA GLU A 179 24.41 0.56 -17.29
C GLU A 179 23.18 -0.17 -16.71
N SER A 180 23.14 -1.48 -16.96
CA SER A 180 22.37 -2.44 -16.19
C SER A 180 22.70 -2.26 -14.71
N LYS A 181 21.97 -1.39 -14.00
CA LYS A 181 21.97 -1.39 -12.54
C LYS A 181 21.54 -2.79 -12.14
N ASN A 182 22.48 -3.55 -11.59
CA ASN A 182 22.19 -4.83 -10.97
C ASN A 182 21.15 -4.55 -9.87
N LEU A 183 19.87 -4.82 -10.14
CA LEU A 183 18.78 -4.77 -9.16
C LEU A 183 18.92 -5.96 -8.20
N GLN A 184 20.07 -6.07 -7.53
CA GLN A 184 20.21 -6.99 -6.42
C GLN A 184 19.61 -6.33 -5.19
N ASN A 185 18.59 -6.97 -4.63
CA ASN A 185 18.06 -6.61 -3.33
C ASN A 185 19.20 -6.60 -2.30
N HIS A 186 19.11 -5.71 -1.33
CA HIS A 186 19.99 -5.71 -0.17
C HIS A 186 20.02 -7.12 0.44
N PRO A 187 21.19 -7.68 0.79
CA PRO A 187 21.30 -9.08 1.22
C PRO A 187 20.53 -9.38 2.52
N GLN A 188 20.15 -8.35 3.27
CA GLN A 188 19.33 -8.43 4.48
C GLN A 188 17.87 -7.97 4.27
N ALA A 189 17.45 -7.75 3.01
CA ALA A 189 16.05 -7.55 2.66
C ALA A 189 15.33 -8.91 2.69
N ILE A 190 14.25 -8.99 3.47
CA ILE A 190 13.50 -10.23 3.71
C ILE A 190 12.02 -9.98 3.41
N TYR A 191 11.51 -10.71 2.43
CA TYR A 191 10.14 -10.62 1.91
C TYR A 191 9.28 -11.82 2.28
N THR A 192 9.75 -12.63 3.22
CA THR A 192 9.01 -13.76 3.80
C THR A 192 8.63 -13.46 5.23
N SER A 193 7.48 -13.98 5.64
CA SER A 193 6.91 -13.74 6.97
C SER A 193 7.77 -14.38 8.05
N ARG A 194 7.98 -13.66 9.14
CA ARG A 194 8.78 -14.12 10.28
C ARG A 194 8.33 -13.49 11.59
N LEU A 195 8.72 -14.11 12.69
CA LEU A 195 8.55 -13.54 14.03
C LEU A 195 9.43 -12.30 14.18
N LEU A 196 8.82 -11.19 14.57
CA LEU A 196 9.45 -9.92 14.84
C LEU A 196 9.37 -9.62 16.34
N ASN A 197 10.47 -9.12 16.88
CA ASN A 197 10.58 -8.77 18.30
C ASN A 197 11.22 -7.38 18.42
N PHE A 198 10.45 -6.37 18.04
CA PHE A 198 10.84 -4.98 18.22
C PHE A 198 10.37 -4.46 19.58
N LYS A 199 11.21 -3.65 20.22
CA LYS A 199 10.91 -3.01 21.50
C LYS A 199 11.10 -1.52 21.36
N ASN A 200 10.22 -0.73 21.96
CA ASN A 200 10.34 0.72 22.09
C ASN A 200 10.48 1.46 20.73
N LEU A 201 9.72 1.06 19.72
CA LEU A 201 9.61 1.84 18.49
C LEU A 201 8.95 3.20 18.77
N PRO A 202 9.30 4.26 18.03
CA PRO A 202 8.70 5.58 18.22
C PRO A 202 7.22 5.58 17.83
N GLU A 203 6.49 6.59 18.31
CA GLU A 203 5.08 6.79 17.93
C GLU A 203 4.95 6.99 16.40
N PRO A 204 4.03 6.27 15.73
CA PRO A 204 3.77 6.44 14.31
C PRO A 204 3.40 7.87 13.91
N VAL A 205 4.07 8.41 12.89
CA VAL A 205 3.74 9.71 12.29
C VAL A 205 3.60 9.61 10.76
N ASN A 206 2.88 10.56 10.17
CA ASN A 206 2.74 10.67 8.73
C ASN A 206 4.03 11.16 8.07
N SER A 207 4.25 10.75 6.81
CA SER A 207 5.37 11.23 6.01
C SER A 207 5.26 12.72 5.77
N ILE A 208 6.32 13.48 6.08
CA ILE A 208 6.39 14.93 5.82
C ILE A 208 6.38 15.20 4.31
N ASP A 209 6.96 14.30 3.51
CA ASP A 209 7.07 14.42 2.06
C ASP A 209 5.70 14.44 1.36
N TYR A 210 4.66 13.89 2.02
CA TYR A 210 3.30 13.78 1.48
C TYR A 210 2.27 14.66 2.18
N LEU A 211 2.66 15.48 3.17
CA LEU A 211 1.73 16.40 3.85
C LEU A 211 1.24 17.54 2.95
N SER A 212 2.03 17.96 1.96
CA SER A 212 1.66 19.03 1.01
C SER A 212 0.63 18.57 -0.03
N SER A 213 0.55 17.27 -0.32
CA SER A 213 -0.37 16.69 -1.30
C SER A 213 -1.86 16.84 -0.91
N PHE A 214 -2.15 17.06 0.38
CA PHE A 214 -3.51 17.22 0.91
C PHE A 214 -4.10 18.64 0.81
N GLN A 215 -3.36 19.63 0.26
CA GLN A 215 -3.88 20.99 0.11
C GLN A 215 -4.84 21.19 -1.09
N GLY A 216 -5.11 20.15 -1.87
CA GLY A 216 -6.17 20.16 -2.88
C GLY A 216 -7.46 19.59 -2.30
N ASN A 217 -8.53 20.39 -2.25
CA ASN A 217 -9.86 19.94 -1.86
C ASN A 217 -10.28 18.71 -2.70
N LEU A 218 -10.22 17.51 -2.12
CA LEU A 218 -11.03 16.40 -2.57
C LEU A 218 -12.49 16.76 -2.23
N THR A 219 -13.15 17.50 -3.11
CA THR A 219 -14.61 17.60 -3.08
C THR A 219 -15.17 16.23 -3.47
N PHE A 220 -15.24 15.34 -2.49
CA PHE A 220 -16.19 14.24 -2.54
C PHE A 220 -17.56 14.90 -2.67
N LYS A 221 -18.19 14.83 -3.85
CA LYS A 221 -19.64 15.00 -3.91
C LYS A 221 -20.19 14.01 -2.88
N LYS A 222 -20.83 14.52 -1.83
CA LYS A 222 -21.60 13.70 -0.90
C LYS A 222 -22.60 12.91 -1.75
N PHE A 223 -22.28 11.65 -2.03
CA PHE A 223 -23.25 10.75 -2.62
C PHE A 223 -24.15 10.29 -1.47
N ASN A 224 -25.40 10.76 -1.50
CA ASN A 224 -26.43 10.29 -0.60
C ASN A 224 -26.61 8.79 -0.80
N ILE A 225 -26.23 8.02 0.21
CA ILE A 225 -26.57 6.61 0.31
C ILE A 225 -28.08 6.54 0.51
N ILE A 226 -28.81 6.10 -0.50
CA ILE A 226 -30.15 5.54 -0.29
C ILE A 226 -29.92 4.12 0.19
N ILE A 227 -30.40 3.87 1.40
CA ILE A 227 -30.28 2.64 2.20
C ILE A 227 -30.94 1.46 1.49
#